data_AF-A0AB74QGN7-F1
#
_entry.id   AF-A0AB74QGN7-F1
#
_cell.length_a   1.000
_cell.length_b   1.000
_cell.length_c   1.000
_cell.angle_alpha   90.00
_cell.angle_beta   90.00
_cell.angle_gamma   90.00
#
_symmetry.space_group_name_H-M   'P 1'
#
loop_
_entity.id
_entity.type
_entity.pdbx_description
1 polymer ?
#
loop_
_entity_poly.entity_id
_entity_poly.type
_entity_poly.pdbx_seq_one_letter_code
_entity_poly.pdbx_strand_id
1 'polypeptide(L)'
;MNKEFLSGLGLKDDIITQVLESHSSTLEKEKEKYQSLEIKVGGLEQQLKDANKEIKGYKDMNIEDIQKKALEWEAKYNDDTKALKEQLENKDYENTLKEFLGKYKFSSELSKMAVFADLKEKKLKRENGTLLGAEEYLNQLKEKDPGAFLSDDVPGTVISSTKGLQDGKVLNKNEDANIALRSLLGRE
;
A
#
# COMPACT_ATOMS: atom_id res chain seq x y z
N MET A 1 -10.68 80.91 -0.30
CA MET A 1 -10.54 82.39 -0.38
C MET A 1 -11.22 82.88 -1.65
N ASN A 2 -11.96 83.99 -1.63
CA ASN A 2 -12.67 84.52 -2.81
C ASN A 2 -12.20 85.93 -3.18
N LYS A 3 -12.58 86.36 -4.40
CA LYS A 3 -12.20 87.67 -4.93
C LYS A 3 -12.77 88.82 -4.08
N GLU A 4 -14.02 88.74 -3.63
CA GLU A 4 -14.63 89.83 -2.84
C GLU A 4 -13.88 90.09 -1.53
N PHE A 5 -13.45 89.04 -0.83
CA PHE A 5 -12.67 89.18 0.39
C PHE A 5 -11.33 89.88 0.12
N LEU A 6 -10.62 89.48 -0.94
CA LEU A 6 -9.31 90.05 -1.28
C LEU A 6 -9.42 91.49 -1.79
N SER A 7 -10.46 91.82 -2.56
CA SER A 7 -10.76 93.20 -2.98
C SER A 7 -11.14 94.08 -1.79
N GLY A 8 -11.89 93.55 -0.81
CA GLY A 8 -12.23 94.24 0.42
C GLY A 8 -11.03 94.61 1.30
N LEU A 9 -9.87 93.96 1.10
CA LEU A 9 -8.60 94.26 1.76
C LEU A 9 -7.75 95.32 1.02
N GLY A 10 -8.25 95.87 -0.10
CA GLY A 10 -7.57 96.90 -0.87
C GLY A 10 -6.45 96.39 -1.78
N LEU A 11 -6.44 95.10 -2.11
CA LEU A 11 -5.45 94.51 -3.03
C LEU A 11 -5.77 94.86 -4.49
N LYS A 12 -4.72 95.02 -5.32
CA LYS A 12 -4.87 95.19 -6.79
C LYS A 12 -5.30 93.88 -7.46
N ASP A 13 -6.11 94.00 -8.52
CA ASP A 13 -6.65 92.86 -9.29
C ASP A 13 -5.57 91.87 -9.78
N ASP A 14 -4.40 92.34 -10.21
CA ASP A 14 -3.30 91.47 -10.65
C ASP A 14 -2.77 90.59 -9.52
N ILE A 15 -2.64 91.15 -8.31
CA ILE A 15 -2.18 90.43 -7.12
C ILE A 15 -3.26 89.45 -6.64
N ILE A 16 -4.53 89.86 -6.68
CA ILE A 16 -5.67 89.00 -6.37
C ILE A 16 -5.68 87.76 -7.28
N THR A 17 -5.44 87.95 -8.58
CA THR A 17 -5.38 86.86 -9.56
C THR A 17 -4.26 85.87 -9.22
N GLN A 18 -3.04 86.36 -8.93
CA GLN A 18 -1.92 85.49 -8.55
C GLN A 18 -2.19 84.71 -7.26
N VAL A 19 -2.79 85.34 -6.25
CA VAL A 19 -3.12 84.68 -4.96
C VAL A 19 -4.18 83.60 -5.16
N LEU A 20 -5.23 83.87 -5.93
CA LEU A 20 -6.27 82.89 -6.22
C LEU A 20 -5.73 81.71 -7.04
N GLU A 21 -4.83 81.96 -8.00
CA GLU A 21 -4.21 80.91 -8.81
C GLU A 21 -3.27 80.02 -7.97
N SER A 22 -2.42 80.63 -7.12
CA SER A 22 -1.55 79.90 -6.19
C SER A 22 -2.36 79.06 -5.18
N HIS A 23 -3.43 79.66 -4.62
CA HIS A 23 -4.32 78.95 -3.70
C HIS A 23 -5.06 77.80 -4.37
N SER A 24 -5.60 78.00 -5.59
CA SER A 24 -6.28 76.95 -6.34
C SER A 24 -5.32 75.80 -6.70
N SER A 25 -4.09 76.11 -7.12
CA SER A 25 -3.06 75.09 -7.37
C SER A 25 -2.71 74.29 -6.11
N THR A 26 -2.61 74.97 -4.96
CA THR A 26 -2.32 74.30 -3.68
C THR A 26 -3.47 73.41 -3.22
N LEU A 27 -4.71 73.92 -3.33
CA LEU A 27 -5.93 73.17 -3.01
C LEU A 27 -6.04 71.90 -3.85
N GLU A 28 -5.72 71.98 -5.14
CA GLU A 28 -5.78 70.83 -6.03
C GLU A 28 -4.76 69.76 -5.64
N LYS A 29 -3.51 70.14 -5.36
CA LYS A 29 -2.48 69.22 -4.86
C LYS A 29 -2.87 68.57 -3.53
N GLU A 30 -3.55 69.31 -2.64
CA GLU A 30 -4.00 68.78 -1.36
C GLU A 30 -5.16 67.80 -1.52
N LYS A 31 -6.11 68.08 -2.43
CA LYS A 31 -7.16 67.13 -2.82
C LYS A 31 -6.60 65.85 -3.42
N GLU A 32 -5.64 65.94 -4.34
CA GLU A 32 -4.95 64.78 -4.92
C GLU A 32 -4.28 63.92 -3.84
N LYS A 33 -3.59 64.57 -2.88
CA LYS A 33 -2.98 63.88 -1.73
C LYS A 33 -4.03 63.20 -0.86
N TYR A 34 -5.15 63.88 -0.57
CA TYR A 34 -6.24 63.33 0.23
C TYR A 34 -6.85 62.10 -0.45
N GLN A 35 -7.18 62.19 -1.74
CA GLN A 35 -7.70 61.07 -2.52
C GLN A 35 -6.69 59.90 -2.58
N SER A 36 -5.40 60.20 -2.76
CA SER A 36 -4.35 59.18 -2.71
C SER A 36 -4.26 58.48 -1.35
N LEU A 37 -4.38 59.24 -0.25
CA LEU A 37 -4.40 58.70 1.10
C LEU A 37 -5.66 57.86 1.34
N GLU A 38 -6.83 58.31 0.89
CA GLU A 38 -8.09 57.59 1.00
C GLU A 38 -8.03 56.24 0.28
N ILE A 39 -7.49 56.21 -0.95
CA ILE A 39 -7.24 54.97 -1.69
C ILE A 39 -6.27 54.05 -0.94
N LYS A 40 -5.18 54.60 -0.38
CA LYS A 40 -4.20 53.81 0.40
C LYS A 40 -4.82 53.23 1.67
N VAL A 41 -5.61 54.01 2.39
CA VAL A 41 -6.31 53.56 3.60
C VAL A 41 -7.28 52.44 3.25
N GLY A 42 -8.12 52.61 2.22
CA GLY A 42 -9.03 51.54 1.78
C GLY A 42 -8.28 50.27 1.35
N GLY A 43 -7.13 50.41 0.69
CA GLY A 43 -6.26 49.28 0.36
C GLY A 43 -5.69 48.58 1.59
N LEU A 44 -5.21 49.32 2.59
CA LEU A 44 -4.69 48.77 3.84
C LEU A 44 -5.78 48.09 4.67
N GLU A 45 -6.98 48.65 4.73
CA GLU A 45 -8.14 48.03 5.40
C GLU A 45 -8.50 46.69 4.77
N GLN A 46 -8.49 46.62 3.43
CA GLN A 46 -8.73 45.37 2.71
C GLN A 46 -7.64 44.34 2.97
N GLN A 47 -6.36 44.72 2.91
CA GLN A 47 -5.24 43.84 3.24
C GLN A 47 -5.33 43.30 4.68
N LEU A 48 -5.71 44.15 5.64
CA LEU A 48 -5.86 43.77 7.04
C LEU A 48 -7.01 42.76 7.22
N LYS A 49 -8.12 42.95 6.52
CA LYS A 49 -9.25 42.02 6.50
C LYS A 49 -8.85 40.67 5.91
N ASP A 50 -8.14 40.66 4.79
CA ASP A 50 -7.72 39.44 4.11
C ASP A 50 -6.69 38.67 4.95
N ALA A 51 -5.68 39.36 5.50
CA ALA A 51 -4.71 38.76 6.41
C ALA A 51 -5.37 38.17 7.66
N ASN A 52 -6.35 38.87 8.26
CA ASN A 52 -7.09 38.35 9.41
C ASN A 52 -7.92 37.11 9.07
N LYS A 53 -8.50 37.04 7.86
CA LYS A 53 -9.22 35.86 7.39
C LYS A 53 -8.28 34.68 7.22
N GLU A 54 -7.11 34.90 6.63
CA GLU A 54 -6.09 33.87 6.42
C GLU A 54 -5.52 33.35 7.75
N ILE A 55 -5.19 34.24 8.69
CA ILE A 55 -4.74 33.88 10.05
C ILE A 55 -5.78 33.02 10.78
N LYS A 56 -7.08 33.35 10.68
CA LYS A 56 -8.14 32.50 11.24
C LYS A 56 -8.18 31.12 10.58
N GLY A 57 -8.05 31.08 9.25
CA GLY A 57 -7.96 29.82 8.50
C GLY A 57 -6.87 28.89 9.05
N TYR A 58 -5.70 29.41 9.42
CA TYR A 58 -4.65 28.62 10.03
C TYR A 58 -4.92 28.22 11.50
N LYS A 59 -5.57 29.09 12.29
CA LYS A 59 -5.93 28.78 13.69
C LYS A 59 -7.05 27.73 13.78
N ASP A 60 -7.96 27.72 12.81
CA ASP A 60 -9.05 26.75 12.75
C ASP A 60 -8.57 25.37 12.25
N MET A 61 -7.37 25.29 11.65
CA MET A 61 -6.74 24.00 11.38
C MET A 61 -6.32 23.35 12.70
N ASN A 62 -6.93 22.21 13.02
CA ASN A 62 -6.51 21.41 14.16
C ASN A 62 -5.21 20.67 13.84
N ILE A 63 -4.09 21.36 13.97
CA ILE A 63 -2.74 20.83 13.70
C ILE A 63 -2.45 19.63 14.60
N GLU A 64 -2.93 19.63 15.86
CA GLU A 64 -2.76 18.52 16.79
C GLU A 64 -3.45 17.24 16.29
N ASP A 65 -4.70 17.36 15.80
CA ASP A 65 -5.41 16.22 15.20
C ASP A 65 -4.70 15.68 13.94
N ILE A 66 -4.16 16.58 13.10
CA ILE A 66 -3.42 16.19 11.89
C ILE A 66 -2.15 15.43 12.27
N GLN A 67 -1.38 15.95 13.23
CA GLN A 67 -0.16 15.30 13.74
C GLN A 67 -0.48 13.95 14.37
N LYS A 68 -1.53 13.86 15.18
CA LYS A 68 -1.98 12.61 15.80
C LYS A 68 -2.34 11.57 14.74
N LYS A 69 -3.13 11.95 13.73
CA LYS A 69 -3.48 11.06 12.62
C LYS A 69 -2.25 10.62 11.84
N ALA A 70 -1.29 11.52 11.58
CA ALA A 70 -0.06 11.15 10.90
C ALA A 70 0.73 10.08 11.66
N LEU A 71 0.89 10.23 12.98
CA LEU A 71 1.54 9.25 13.84
C LEU A 71 0.78 7.91 13.89
N GLU A 72 -0.55 7.94 13.97
CA GLU A 72 -1.39 6.74 13.92
C GLU A 72 -1.22 5.98 12.60
N TRP A 73 -1.18 6.70 11.47
CA TRP A 73 -0.96 6.11 10.15
C TRP A 73 0.45 5.55 9.98
N GLU A 74 1.47 6.24 10.49
CA GLU A 74 2.86 5.76 10.47
C GLU A 74 3.00 4.47 11.28
N ALA A 75 2.45 4.43 12.50
CA ALA A 75 2.45 3.23 13.33
C ALA A 75 1.76 2.06 12.63
N LYS A 76 0.55 2.29 12.10
CA LYS A 76 -0.22 1.27 11.37
C LYS A 76 0.55 0.75 10.16
N TYR A 77 1.17 1.63 9.37
CA TYR A 77 1.96 1.24 8.21
C TYR A 77 3.14 0.35 8.58
N ASN A 78 3.86 0.71 9.64
CA ASN A 78 5.01 -0.06 10.13
C ASN A 78 4.59 -1.44 10.65
N ASP A 79 3.49 -1.51 11.40
CA ASP A 79 2.94 -2.77 11.92
C ASP A 79 2.45 -3.68 10.78
N ASP A 80 1.68 -3.14 9.84
CA ASP A 80 1.19 -3.88 8.67
C ASP A 80 2.35 -4.39 7.82
N THR A 81 3.40 -3.58 7.62
CA THR A 81 4.60 -3.97 6.87
C THR A 81 5.37 -5.09 7.57
N LYS A 82 5.51 -5.02 8.90
CA LYS A 82 6.15 -6.08 9.69
C LYS A 82 5.36 -7.38 9.62
N ALA A 83 4.05 -7.30 9.84
CA ALA A 83 3.15 -8.45 9.75
C ALA A 83 3.20 -9.10 8.35
N LEU A 84 3.21 -8.30 7.29
CA LEU A 84 3.30 -8.81 5.92
C LEU A 84 4.64 -9.50 5.64
N LYS A 85 5.76 -8.92 6.11
CA LYS A 85 7.09 -9.55 5.99
C LYS A 85 7.13 -10.88 6.73
N GLU A 86 6.65 -10.93 7.97
CA GLU A 86 6.57 -12.18 8.75
C GLU A 86 5.68 -13.22 8.06
N GLN A 87 4.55 -12.82 7.46
CA GLN A 87 3.69 -13.71 6.70
C GLN A 87 4.38 -14.26 5.45
N LEU A 88 5.12 -13.43 4.71
CA LEU A 88 5.87 -13.86 3.53
C LEU A 88 6.99 -14.82 3.93
N GLU A 89 7.79 -14.50 4.94
CA GLU A 89 8.85 -15.37 5.44
C GLU A 89 8.32 -16.72 5.91
N ASN A 90 7.19 -16.73 6.62
CA ASN A 90 6.50 -17.95 7.05
C ASN A 90 5.99 -18.76 5.85
N LYS A 91 5.36 -18.13 4.85
CA LYS A 91 4.91 -18.82 3.63
C LYS A 91 6.07 -19.42 2.85
N ASP A 92 7.14 -18.66 2.68
CA ASP A 92 8.35 -19.14 2.01
C ASP A 92 8.96 -20.32 2.77
N TYR A 93 9.00 -20.25 4.10
CA TYR A 93 9.48 -21.35 4.94
C TYR A 93 8.63 -22.61 4.77
N GLU A 94 7.31 -22.46 4.82
CA GLU A 94 6.36 -23.56 4.61
C GLU A 94 6.51 -24.17 3.21
N ASN A 95 6.72 -23.36 2.18
CA ASN A 95 6.93 -23.83 0.82
C ASN A 95 8.24 -24.62 0.71
N THR A 96 9.35 -24.10 1.22
CA THR A 96 10.63 -24.82 1.27
C THR A 96 10.48 -26.16 2.01
N LEU A 97 9.73 -26.18 3.12
CA LEU A 97 9.49 -27.41 3.87
C LEU A 97 8.63 -28.41 3.08
N LYS A 98 7.58 -27.95 2.39
CA LYS A 98 6.76 -28.80 1.52
C LYS A 98 7.57 -29.39 0.37
N GLU A 99 8.41 -28.59 -0.27
CA GLU A 99 9.31 -29.04 -1.35
C GLU A 99 10.33 -30.06 -0.84
N PHE A 100 10.93 -29.80 0.34
CA PHE A 100 11.86 -30.72 0.98
C PHE A 100 11.19 -32.07 1.30
N LEU A 101 10.05 -32.06 1.97
CA LEU A 101 9.31 -33.28 2.30
C LEU A 101 8.77 -33.99 1.05
N GLY A 102 8.48 -33.25 -0.02
CA GLY A 102 8.05 -33.81 -1.31
C GLY A 102 9.08 -34.74 -1.97
N LYS A 103 10.36 -34.68 -1.55
CA LYS A 103 11.43 -35.57 -2.04
C LYS A 103 11.37 -36.97 -1.42
N TYR A 104 10.56 -37.18 -0.38
CA TYR A 104 10.49 -38.44 0.37
C TYR A 104 9.13 -39.12 0.22
N LYS A 105 9.14 -40.46 0.20
CA LYS A 105 7.92 -41.28 0.13
C LYS A 105 7.45 -41.63 1.54
N PHE A 106 6.43 -40.93 2.02
CA PHE A 106 5.77 -41.23 3.30
C PHE A 106 4.74 -42.35 3.14
N SER A 107 4.50 -43.13 4.21
CA SER A 107 3.49 -44.20 4.22
C SER A 107 2.05 -43.66 4.19
N SER A 108 1.85 -42.42 4.63
CA SER A 108 0.57 -41.72 4.54
C SER A 108 0.76 -40.20 4.46
N GLU A 109 -0.25 -39.49 3.94
CA GLU A 109 -0.28 -38.01 3.99
C GLU A 109 -0.30 -37.50 5.43
N LEU A 110 -0.92 -38.23 6.36
CA LEU A 110 -0.93 -37.86 7.78
C LEU A 110 0.49 -37.90 8.38
N SER A 111 1.27 -38.92 8.06
CA SER A 111 2.68 -39.02 8.48
C SER A 111 3.50 -37.83 7.96
N LYS A 112 3.29 -37.45 6.70
CA LYS A 112 3.93 -36.28 6.10
C LYS A 112 3.51 -34.97 6.80
N MET A 113 2.23 -34.81 7.14
CA MET A 113 1.73 -33.63 7.83
C MET A 113 2.23 -33.53 9.29
N ALA A 114 2.37 -34.66 9.99
CA ALA A 114 2.94 -34.69 11.34
C ALA A 114 4.40 -34.20 11.32
N VAL A 115 5.21 -34.73 10.40
CA VAL A 115 6.60 -34.30 10.21
C VAL A 115 6.71 -32.84 9.78
N PHE A 116 5.79 -32.37 8.93
CA PHE A 116 5.69 -30.96 8.57
C PHE A 116 5.42 -30.07 9.78
N ALA A 117 4.48 -30.45 10.65
CA ALA A 117 4.18 -29.70 11.87
C ALA A 117 5.38 -29.64 12.82
N ASP A 118 6.05 -30.77 13.06
CA ASP A 118 7.23 -30.85 13.92
C ASP A 118 8.39 -29.97 13.40
N LEU A 119 8.68 -30.04 12.10
CA LEU A 119 9.73 -29.24 11.48
C LEU A 119 9.38 -27.75 11.42
N LYS A 120 8.08 -27.42 11.31
CA LYS A 120 7.60 -26.04 11.41
C LYS A 120 7.75 -25.48 12.83
N GLU A 121 7.48 -26.28 13.85
CA GLU A 121 7.65 -25.88 15.25
C GLU A 121 9.13 -25.72 15.64
N LYS A 122 9.99 -26.60 15.13
CA LYS A 122 11.46 -26.55 15.35
C LYS A 122 12.13 -25.31 14.75
N LYS A 123 11.50 -24.62 13.78
CA LYS A 123 12.01 -23.41 13.12
C LYS A 123 13.48 -23.53 12.71
N LEU A 124 13.78 -24.56 11.92
CA LEU A 124 15.14 -24.80 11.45
C LEU A 124 15.66 -23.61 10.64
N LYS A 125 16.97 -23.35 10.72
CA LYS A 125 17.56 -22.25 9.96
C LYS A 125 17.55 -22.58 8.46
N ARG A 126 17.25 -21.58 7.64
CA ARG A 126 17.34 -21.69 6.17
C ARG A 126 18.75 -21.28 5.74
N GLU A 127 19.42 -22.13 4.98
CA GLU A 127 20.75 -21.86 4.42
C GLU A 127 20.76 -22.31 2.95
N ASN A 128 21.21 -21.43 2.06
CA ASN A 128 21.30 -21.68 0.60
C ASN A 128 20.01 -22.23 -0.04
N GLY A 129 18.84 -21.78 0.42
CA GLY A 129 17.53 -22.25 -0.09
C GLY A 129 17.09 -23.62 0.43
N THR A 130 17.80 -24.18 1.42
CA THR A 130 17.47 -25.45 2.08
C THR A 130 17.32 -25.27 3.59
N LEU A 131 16.64 -26.21 4.26
CA LEU A 131 16.49 -26.20 5.71
C LEU A 131 17.62 -27.00 6.34
N LEU A 132 18.53 -26.31 7.04
CA LEU A 132 19.69 -26.94 7.67
C LEU A 132 19.21 -27.88 8.80
N GLY A 133 19.68 -29.13 8.77
CA GLY A 133 19.31 -30.17 9.73
C GLY A 133 17.95 -30.84 9.49
N ALA A 134 17.22 -30.46 8.43
CA ALA A 134 15.96 -31.14 8.09
C ALA A 134 16.20 -32.58 7.61
N GLU A 135 17.30 -32.83 6.90
CA GLU A 135 17.68 -34.16 6.42
C GLU A 135 18.15 -35.07 7.55
N GLU A 136 18.92 -34.53 8.50
CA GLU A 136 19.33 -35.24 9.72
C GLU A 136 18.10 -35.61 10.57
N TYR A 137 17.12 -34.71 10.71
CA TYR A 137 15.87 -35.00 11.40
C TYR A 137 15.10 -36.15 10.76
N LEU A 138 14.96 -36.13 9.42
CA LEU A 138 14.27 -37.20 8.70
C LEU A 138 14.99 -38.54 8.81
N ASN A 139 16.32 -38.55 8.78
CA ASN A 139 17.09 -39.78 8.92
C ASN A 139 16.92 -40.38 10.32
N GLN A 140 16.97 -39.56 11.37
CA GLN A 140 16.66 -40.01 12.73
C GLN A 140 15.21 -40.51 12.88
N LEU A 141 14.26 -39.89 12.17
CA LEU A 141 12.87 -40.33 12.20
C LEU A 141 12.69 -41.67 11.49
N LYS A 142 13.38 -41.91 10.37
CA LYS A 142 13.38 -43.22 9.68
C LYS A 142 13.92 -44.34 10.56
N GLU A 143 14.92 -44.06 11.40
CA GLU A 143 15.46 -45.04 12.35
C GLU A 143 14.49 -45.32 13.51
N LYS A 144 13.82 -44.28 14.02
CA LYS A 144 12.89 -44.40 15.16
C LYS A 144 11.52 -44.95 14.78
N ASP A 145 11.01 -44.56 13.61
CA ASP A 145 9.73 -44.98 13.07
C ASP A 145 9.85 -45.29 11.56
N PRO A 146 10.39 -46.47 11.22
CA PRO A 146 10.51 -46.89 9.83
C PRO A 146 9.13 -47.05 9.16
N GLY A 147 8.06 -47.26 9.92
CA GLY A 147 6.69 -47.42 9.41
C GLY A 147 6.07 -46.11 8.89
N ALA A 148 6.65 -44.96 9.21
CA ALA A 148 6.24 -43.66 8.69
C ALA A 148 6.65 -43.44 7.21
N PHE A 149 7.53 -44.29 6.66
CA PHE A 149 8.06 -44.17 5.31
C PHE A 149 7.77 -45.43 4.48
N LEU A 150 7.60 -45.27 3.18
CA LEU A 150 7.53 -46.41 2.27
C LEU A 150 8.95 -46.92 2.04
N SER A 151 9.15 -48.22 2.21
CA SER A 151 10.38 -48.89 1.81
C SER A 151 10.43 -48.97 0.28
N ASP A 152 11.58 -48.64 -0.33
CA ASP A 152 11.79 -48.87 -1.77
C ASP A 152 11.90 -50.37 -2.11
N ASP A 153 12.06 -51.23 -1.10
CA ASP A 153 11.89 -52.68 -1.20
C ASP A 153 10.41 -53.07 -1.11
N VAL A 154 9.73 -53.06 -2.26
CA VAL A 154 8.73 -54.08 -2.53
C VAL A 154 9.46 -55.20 -3.27
N PRO A 155 9.84 -56.32 -2.63
CA PRO A 155 9.95 -57.57 -3.36
C PRO A 155 8.54 -57.79 -3.91
N GLY A 156 8.39 -57.66 -5.23
CA GLY A 156 7.12 -57.92 -5.88
C GLY A 156 6.62 -59.28 -5.40
N THR A 157 5.43 -59.30 -4.78
CA THR A 157 4.76 -60.55 -4.46
C THR A 157 4.52 -61.29 -5.76
N VAL A 158 5.44 -62.20 -6.11
CA VAL A 158 5.25 -63.20 -7.16
C VAL A 158 4.16 -64.12 -6.67
N ILE A 159 2.95 -63.90 -7.16
CA ILE A 159 1.84 -64.83 -6.99
C ILE A 159 2.21 -66.06 -7.82
N SER A 160 2.76 -67.08 -7.18
CA SER A 160 3.06 -68.37 -7.80
C SER A 160 1.78 -68.98 -8.37
N SER A 161 1.85 -69.34 -9.64
CA SER A 161 0.73 -69.77 -10.48
C SER A 161 -0.04 -70.98 -9.93
N THR A 162 -1.37 -70.88 -9.90
CA THR A 162 -2.27 -72.04 -9.99
C THR A 162 -3.00 -72.01 -11.34
N LYS A 163 -2.99 -73.16 -11.99
CA LYS A 163 -3.30 -73.45 -13.40
C LYS A 163 -4.78 -73.23 -13.74
N GLY A 164 -5.07 -72.43 -14.78
CA GLY A 164 -6.43 -72.32 -15.32
C GLY A 164 -6.61 -71.28 -16.42
N LEU A 165 -6.58 -71.77 -17.67
CA LEU A 165 -7.15 -71.25 -18.93
C LEU A 165 -6.88 -69.81 -19.40
N GLN A 166 -6.35 -69.78 -20.62
CA GLN A 166 -6.32 -68.66 -21.55
C GLN A 166 -7.75 -68.22 -21.87
N ASP A 167 -8.06 -66.93 -21.76
CA ASP A 167 -8.52 -66.15 -22.91
C ASP A 167 -8.49 -64.65 -22.59
N GLY A 168 -7.92 -63.88 -23.50
CA GLY A 168 -7.56 -62.49 -23.30
C GLY A 168 -8.73 -61.50 -23.36
N LYS A 169 -8.67 -60.49 -22.49
CA LYS A 169 -8.83 -59.07 -22.86
C LYS A 169 -8.32 -58.20 -21.72
N VAL A 170 -7.24 -57.47 -22.01
CA VAL A 170 -6.70 -56.44 -21.12
C VAL A 170 -7.70 -55.28 -21.14
N LEU A 171 -8.46 -55.08 -20.06
CA LEU A 171 -9.34 -53.92 -19.91
C LEU A 171 -8.48 -52.67 -19.68
N ASN A 172 -8.12 -52.01 -20.77
CA ASN A 172 -7.56 -50.67 -20.75
C ASN A 172 -8.70 -49.66 -20.61
N LYS A 173 -8.84 -49.04 -19.43
CA LYS A 173 -9.88 -48.02 -19.14
C LYS A 173 -9.89 -46.82 -20.10
N ASN A 174 -8.85 -46.66 -20.92
CA ASN A 174 -8.75 -45.61 -21.93
C ASN A 174 -9.41 -45.98 -23.28
N GLU A 175 -9.69 -47.27 -23.54
CA GLU A 175 -10.39 -47.70 -24.76
C GLU A 175 -11.91 -47.57 -24.61
N ASP A 176 -12.47 -47.84 -23.43
CA ASP A 176 -13.91 -47.67 -23.17
C ASP A 176 -14.37 -46.21 -23.30
N ALA A 177 -13.52 -45.25 -22.92
CA ALA A 177 -13.80 -43.82 -23.10
C ALA A 177 -13.82 -43.40 -24.58
N ASN A 178 -12.93 -43.98 -25.41
CA ASN A 178 -12.86 -43.68 -26.84
C ASN A 178 -13.97 -44.37 -27.64
N ILE A 179 -14.44 -45.55 -27.21
CA ILE A 179 -15.61 -46.22 -27.79
C ILE A 179 -16.90 -45.46 -27.43
N ALA A 180 -17.05 -45.02 -26.18
CA ALA A 180 -18.21 -44.24 -25.74
C ALA A 180 -18.33 -42.88 -26.46
N LEU A 181 -17.22 -42.18 -26.71
CA LEU A 181 -17.20 -40.93 -27.48
C LEU A 181 -17.58 -41.13 -28.96
N ARG A 182 -17.15 -42.25 -29.57
CA ARG A 182 -17.52 -42.58 -30.96
C ARG A 182 -18.99 -42.97 -31.11
N SER A 183 -19.60 -43.57 -30.08
CA SER A 183 -21.03 -43.92 -30.09
C SER A 183 -21.94 -42.71 -29.82
N LEU A 184 -21.48 -41.69 -29.08
CA LEU A 184 -22.27 -40.50 -28.77
C LEU A 184 -22.26 -39.45 -29.89
N LEU A 185 -21.24 -39.47 -30.75
CA LEU A 185 -21.08 -38.59 -31.92
C LEU A 185 -21.49 -39.27 -33.25
N GLY A 186 -22.28 -40.34 -33.16
CA GLY A 186 -22.78 -41.09 -34.32
C GLY A 186 -23.42 -40.18 -35.37
N ARG A 187 -22.74 -40.06 -36.50
CA ARG A 187 -23.33 -39.67 -37.78
C ARG A 187 -23.12 -40.85 -38.73
N GLU A 188 -24.07 -41.77 -38.70
CA GLU A 188 -24.90 -42.05 -39.87
C GLU A 188 -26.37 -41.92 -39.44
#